data_AF-A0A9E5EGR4-F1
#
_entry.id   AF-A0A9E5EGR4-F1
#
_cell.length_a   1.000
_cell.length_b   1.000
_cell.length_c   1.000
_cell.angle_alpha   90.00
_cell.angle_beta   90.00
_cell.angle_gamma   90.00
#
_symmetry.space_group_name_H-M   'P 1'
#
loop_
_entity.id
_entity.type
_entity.pdbx_description
1 polymer ?
#
loop_
_entity_poly.entity_id
_entity_poly.type
_entity_poly.pdbx_seq_one_letter_code
_entity_poly.pdbx_strand_id
1 'polypeptide(L)'
;MQHSRELGESEKVLASEFDQVGAALREVLLRVPNIPHAQVSDGNNDKDNKVVKGPLQMPAKFADHQRVPHWETGKALGILDNERATKISGSMFTMQRGLGATMARALCQLALDRNADAFEEVRPPSLVLT
;
A
#
# COMPACT_ATOMS: atom_id res chain seq x y z
N MET A 1 -49.63 -22.70 26.19
CA MET A 1 -49.17 -23.33 24.93
C MET A 1 -49.09 -22.31 23.80
N GLN A 2 -50.18 -21.60 23.46
CA GLN A 2 -50.19 -20.58 22.40
C GLN A 2 -49.28 -19.37 22.69
N HIS A 3 -49.36 -18.80 23.89
CA HIS A 3 -48.49 -17.70 24.33
C HIS A 3 -46.98 -18.02 24.26
N SER A 4 -46.59 -19.25 24.61
CA SER A 4 -45.19 -19.69 24.51
C SER A 4 -44.72 -19.82 23.06
N ARG A 5 -45.62 -20.17 22.11
CA ARG A 5 -45.30 -20.20 20.68
C ARG A 5 -45.15 -18.78 20.13
N GLU A 6 -46.03 -17.87 20.50
CA GLU A 6 -45.96 -16.46 20.10
C GLU A 6 -44.65 -15.80 20.56
N LEU A 7 -44.27 -16.01 21.83
CA LEU A 7 -42.98 -15.53 22.35
C LEU A 7 -41.79 -16.11 21.59
N GLY A 8 -41.81 -17.41 21.26
CA GLY A 8 -40.75 -18.05 20.47
C GLY A 8 -40.65 -17.53 19.03
N GLU A 9 -41.77 -17.14 18.40
CA GLU A 9 -41.73 -16.49 17.09
C GLU A 9 -41.20 -15.05 17.19
N SER A 10 -41.59 -14.29 18.21
CA SER A 10 -41.03 -12.95 18.45
C SER A 10 -39.53 -12.98 18.74
N GLU A 11 -39.06 -13.97 19.49
CA GLU A 11 -37.63 -14.17 19.76
C GLU A 11 -36.84 -14.38 18.45
N LYS A 12 -37.33 -15.24 17.55
CA LYS A 12 -36.67 -15.48 16.26
C LYS A 12 -36.59 -14.23 15.39
N VAL A 13 -37.66 -13.43 15.36
CA VAL A 13 -37.69 -12.17 14.62
C VAL A 13 -36.65 -11.19 15.19
N LEU A 14 -36.66 -10.99 16.51
CA LEU A 14 -35.71 -10.08 17.19
C LEU A 14 -34.26 -10.55 17.05
N ALA A 15 -34.00 -11.86 17.08
CA ALA A 15 -32.66 -12.40 16.84
C ALA A 15 -32.17 -12.09 15.42
N SER A 16 -33.03 -12.29 14.42
CA SER A 16 -32.72 -11.92 13.04
C SER A 16 -32.49 -10.41 12.87
N GLU A 17 -33.30 -9.57 13.53
CA GLU A 17 -33.12 -8.12 13.48
C GLU A 17 -31.82 -7.68 14.16
N PHE A 18 -31.48 -8.29 15.30
CA PHE A 18 -30.22 -8.04 15.99
C PHE A 18 -29.02 -8.38 15.10
N ASP A 19 -29.03 -9.53 14.43
CA ASP A 19 -27.96 -9.92 13.52
C ASP A 19 -27.83 -8.95 12.33
N GLN A 20 -28.95 -8.51 11.77
CA GLN A 20 -28.98 -7.54 10.68
C GLN A 20 -28.41 -6.18 11.11
N VAL A 21 -28.86 -5.65 12.25
CA VAL A 21 -28.38 -4.37 12.78
C VAL A 21 -26.93 -4.46 13.22
N GLY A 22 -26.53 -5.57 13.83
CA GLY A 22 -25.15 -5.83 14.23
C GLY A 22 -24.21 -5.89 13.02
N ALA A 23 -24.61 -6.55 11.94
CA ALA A 23 -23.86 -6.56 10.69
C ALA A 23 -23.76 -5.15 10.08
N ALA A 24 -24.87 -4.41 10.02
CA ALA A 24 -24.87 -3.04 9.51
C ALA A 24 -23.99 -2.09 10.34
N LEU A 25 -24.02 -2.20 11.67
CA LEU A 25 -23.15 -1.44 12.56
C LEU A 25 -21.68 -1.77 12.30
N ARG A 26 -21.35 -3.06 12.17
CA ARG A 26 -19.98 -3.50 11.87
C ARG A 26 -19.49 -2.92 10.55
N GLU A 27 -20.31 -2.95 9.50
CA GLU A 27 -19.98 -2.35 8.20
C GLU A 27 -19.70 -0.84 8.29
N VAL A 28 -20.45 -0.12 9.11
CA VAL A 28 -20.20 1.31 9.36
C VAL A 28 -18.87 1.51 10.09
N LEU A 29 -18.63 0.74 11.16
CA LEU A 29 -17.41 0.87 11.96
C LEU A 29 -16.14 0.54 11.17
N LEU A 30 -16.19 -0.42 10.24
CA LEU A 30 -15.06 -0.77 9.37
C LEU A 30 -14.66 0.35 8.39
N ARG A 31 -15.53 1.34 8.15
CA ARG A 31 -15.25 2.49 7.26
C ARG A 31 -14.68 3.70 7.99
N VAL A 32 -14.72 3.71 9.32
CA VAL A 32 -14.17 4.80 10.12
C VAL A 32 -12.64 4.68 10.10
N PRO A 33 -11.90 5.66 9.52
CA PRO A 33 -10.45 5.61 9.51
C PRO A 33 -9.89 5.77 10.93
N ASN A 34 -8.61 5.44 11.10
CA ASN A 34 -7.93 5.62 12.37
C ASN A 34 -7.86 7.12 12.75
N ILE A 35 -8.02 7.42 14.04
CA ILE A 35 -7.96 8.80 14.55
C ILE A 35 -6.50 9.28 14.47
N PRO A 36 -6.22 10.44 13.84
CA PRO A 36 -4.86 10.98 13.80
C PRO A 36 -4.30 11.24 15.19
N HIS A 37 -3.02 10.96 15.40
CA HIS A 37 -2.35 11.29 16.65
C HIS A 37 -2.28 12.82 16.83
N ALA A 38 -2.38 13.31 18.07
CA ALA A 38 -2.46 14.74 18.38
C ALA A 38 -1.26 15.60 17.91
N GLN A 39 -0.13 14.97 17.58
CA GLN A 39 1.05 15.66 17.05
C GLN A 39 1.07 15.77 15.52
N VAL A 40 0.13 15.10 14.82
CA VAL A 40 0.00 15.22 13.37
C VAL A 40 -0.50 16.62 13.05
N SER A 41 0.09 17.24 12.02
CA SER A 41 -0.34 18.55 11.58
C SER A 41 -1.61 18.44 10.72
N ASP A 42 -2.57 19.32 10.97
CA ASP A 42 -3.75 19.44 10.14
C ASP A 42 -3.37 19.85 8.71
N GLY A 43 -4.03 19.24 7.73
CA GLY A 43 -3.82 19.49 6.32
C GLY A 43 -4.95 18.88 5.49
N ASN A 44 -5.26 19.51 4.35
CA ASN A 44 -6.29 19.04 3.43
C ASN A 44 -5.70 18.22 2.28
N ASN A 45 -4.45 18.50 1.89
CA ASN A 45 -3.75 17.76 0.84
C ASN A 45 -2.24 17.72 1.09
N ASP A 46 -1.52 17.11 0.15
CA ASP A 46 -0.07 16.90 0.21
C ASP A 46 0.75 18.20 0.27
N LYS A 47 0.19 19.34 -0.14
CA LYS A 47 0.84 20.66 -0.04
C LYS A 47 0.92 21.19 1.38
N ASP A 48 0.09 20.67 2.28
CA ASP A 48 0.06 21.07 3.69
C ASP A 48 1.05 20.26 4.54
N ASN A 49 1.71 19.26 3.94
CA ASN A 49 2.71 18.43 4.62
C ASN A 49 3.91 19.27 5.10
N LYS A 50 4.20 19.21 6.40
CA LYS A 50 5.36 19.88 6.98
C LYS A 50 6.64 19.09 6.72
N VAL A 51 7.66 19.76 6.20
CA VAL A 51 9.00 19.19 6.04
C VAL A 51 9.69 19.15 7.41
N VAL A 52 9.86 17.95 7.97
CA VAL A 52 10.52 17.75 9.28
C VAL A 52 12.04 17.66 9.13
N LYS A 53 12.54 17.05 8.05
CA LYS A 53 13.96 16.87 7.79
C LYS A 53 14.24 16.87 6.28
N GLY A 54 15.32 17.54 5.90
CA GLY A 54 15.80 17.62 4.52
C GLY A 54 15.29 18.84 3.74
N PRO A 55 15.59 18.91 2.44
CA PRO A 55 16.49 18.02 1.69
C PRO A 55 17.93 18.07 2.22
N LEU A 56 18.59 16.90 2.30
CA LEU A 56 19.99 16.78 2.75
C LEU A 56 20.91 16.64 1.54
N GLN A 57 21.96 17.46 1.47
CA GLN A 57 23.00 17.37 0.43
C GLN A 57 22.47 17.49 -1.01
N MET A 58 21.29 18.09 -1.22
CA MET A 58 20.78 18.34 -2.56
C MET A 58 21.51 19.52 -3.20
N PRO A 59 22.00 19.39 -4.43
CA PRO A 59 22.60 20.51 -5.15
C PRO A 59 21.53 21.57 -5.43
N ALA A 60 21.93 22.85 -5.38
CA ALA A 60 21.01 23.96 -5.64
C ALA A 60 20.43 23.93 -7.06
N LYS A 61 21.17 23.35 -8.02
CA LYS A 61 20.76 23.16 -9.41
C LYS A 61 21.40 21.89 -9.97
N PHE A 62 20.66 21.22 -10.85
CA PHE A 62 21.17 20.17 -11.74
C PHE A 62 21.44 20.75 -13.12
N ALA A 63 22.52 20.33 -13.76
CA ALA A 63 22.79 20.63 -15.16
C ALA A 63 21.77 19.92 -16.08
N ASP A 64 21.55 20.45 -17.28
CA ASP A 64 20.48 19.96 -18.16
C ASP A 64 20.63 18.49 -18.54
N HIS A 65 21.87 18.03 -18.74
CA HIS A 65 22.17 16.62 -19.03
C HIS A 65 21.87 15.66 -17.86
N GLN A 66 21.67 16.18 -16.64
CA GLN A 66 21.30 15.39 -15.46
C GLN A 66 19.77 15.32 -15.28
N ARG A 67 19.01 16.17 -15.99
CA ARG A 67 17.55 16.25 -15.90
C ARG A 67 16.88 15.28 -16.88
N VAL A 68 17.40 14.07 -16.96
CA VAL A 68 16.82 13.00 -17.79
C VAL A 68 15.97 12.12 -16.89
N PRO A 69 14.69 11.90 -17.23
CA PRO A 69 13.86 11.06 -16.40
C PRO A 69 14.34 9.60 -16.42
N HIS A 70 14.07 8.89 -15.32
CA HIS A 70 14.60 7.53 -15.13
C HIS A 70 14.11 6.54 -16.21
N TRP A 71 12.92 6.73 -16.79
CA TRP A 71 12.38 5.83 -17.82
C TRP A 71 13.12 5.96 -19.15
N GLU A 72 13.56 7.16 -19.53
CA GLU A 72 14.39 7.38 -20.72
C GLU A 72 15.79 6.79 -20.50
N THR A 73 16.39 7.09 -19.35
CA THR A 73 17.70 6.57 -18.96
C THR A 73 17.71 5.03 -18.94
N GLY A 74 16.70 4.42 -18.32
CA GLY A 74 16.58 2.97 -18.23
C GLY A 74 16.39 2.30 -19.59
N LYS A 75 15.65 2.94 -20.51
CA LYS A 75 15.52 2.47 -21.89
C LYS A 75 16.84 2.59 -22.66
N ALA A 76 17.52 3.73 -22.57
CA ALA A 76 18.80 3.98 -23.26
C ALA A 76 19.89 3.00 -22.82
N LEU A 77 19.92 2.66 -21.53
CA LEU A 77 20.85 1.66 -20.97
C LEU A 77 20.42 0.21 -21.23
N GLY A 78 19.23 -0.03 -21.81
CA GLY A 78 18.71 -1.38 -22.07
C GLY A 78 18.35 -2.16 -20.81
N ILE A 79 18.14 -1.48 -19.69
CA ILE A 79 17.87 -2.06 -18.37
C ILE A 79 16.38 -2.02 -18.00
N LEU A 80 15.56 -1.23 -18.69
CA LEU A 80 14.10 -1.22 -18.59
C LEU A 80 13.45 -1.47 -19.97
N ASP A 81 12.47 -2.36 -20.01
CA ASP A 81 11.75 -2.80 -21.22
C ASP A 81 10.22 -2.74 -20.99
N ASN A 82 9.71 -1.51 -20.92
CA ASN A 82 8.28 -1.26 -20.65
C ASN A 82 7.37 -1.71 -21.80
N GLU A 83 7.87 -1.70 -23.03
CA GLU A 83 7.10 -2.13 -24.20
C GLU A 83 6.79 -3.63 -24.09
N ARG A 84 7.80 -4.45 -23.78
CA ARG A 84 7.59 -5.89 -23.59
C ARG A 84 6.77 -6.17 -22.33
N ALA A 85 6.97 -5.41 -21.26
CA ALA A 85 6.15 -5.54 -20.05
C ALA A 85 4.66 -5.29 -20.34
N THR A 86 4.35 -4.23 -21.08
CA THR A 86 2.97 -3.89 -21.48
C THR A 86 2.35 -5.00 -22.33
N LYS A 87 3.11 -5.61 -23.24
CA LYS A 87 2.64 -6.74 -24.06
C LYS A 87 2.28 -7.98 -23.23
N ILE A 88 2.92 -8.19 -22.08
CA ILE A 88 2.70 -9.38 -21.23
C ILE A 88 1.61 -9.12 -20.20
N SER A 89 1.61 -7.95 -19.55
CA SER A 89 0.84 -7.70 -18.33
C SER A 89 -0.06 -6.46 -18.39
N GLY A 90 -0.04 -5.70 -19.49
CA GLY A 90 -0.78 -4.45 -19.63
C GLY A 90 -0.07 -3.22 -19.03
N SER A 91 -0.81 -2.11 -18.91
CA SER A 91 -0.26 -0.84 -18.41
C SER A 91 0.24 -0.96 -16.96
N MET A 92 1.11 -0.03 -16.56
CA MET A 92 1.71 0.05 -15.22
C MET A 92 2.69 -1.07 -14.84
N PHE A 93 3.05 -1.96 -15.77
CA PHE A 93 4.13 -2.93 -15.59
C PHE A 93 5.43 -2.48 -16.26
N THR A 94 6.55 -2.79 -15.62
CA THR A 94 7.90 -2.58 -16.17
C THR A 94 8.70 -3.87 -16.08
N MET A 95 9.53 -4.13 -17.09
CA MET A 95 10.43 -5.28 -17.11
C MET A 95 11.86 -4.78 -16.97
N GLN A 96 12.51 -5.20 -15.90
CA GLN A 96 13.92 -4.91 -15.69
C GLN A 96 14.78 -5.98 -16.35
N ARG A 97 15.91 -5.59 -16.96
CA ARG A 97 16.79 -6.51 -17.69
C ARG A 97 18.25 -6.29 -17.32
N GLY A 98 19.06 -7.35 -17.46
CA GLY A 98 20.51 -7.29 -17.29
C GLY A 98 20.92 -6.62 -15.97
N LEU A 99 21.67 -5.52 -16.08
CA LEU A 99 22.12 -4.75 -14.92
C LEU A 99 20.96 -4.12 -14.13
N GLY A 100 19.82 -3.79 -14.75
CA GLY A 100 18.64 -3.29 -14.04
C GLY A 100 18.04 -4.32 -13.09
N ALA A 101 17.85 -5.55 -13.60
CA ALA A 101 17.37 -6.66 -12.78
C ALA A 101 18.36 -7.02 -11.66
N THR A 102 19.66 -6.94 -11.96
CA THR A 102 20.73 -7.14 -10.96
C THR A 102 20.67 -6.07 -9.87
N MET A 103 20.52 -4.81 -10.26
CA MET A 103 20.44 -3.68 -9.34
C MET A 103 19.23 -3.77 -8.41
N ALA A 104 18.04 -4.11 -8.94
CA ALA A 104 16.86 -4.25 -8.08
C ALA A 104 17.02 -5.38 -7.07
N ARG A 105 17.52 -6.54 -7.48
CA ARG A 105 17.85 -7.63 -6.55
C ARG A 105 18.87 -7.17 -5.49
N ALA A 106 19.93 -6.46 -5.90
CA ALA A 106 20.95 -5.97 -4.98
C ALA A 106 20.39 -4.96 -3.96
N LEU A 107 19.49 -4.06 -4.38
CA LEU A 107 18.82 -3.11 -3.49
C LEU A 107 17.90 -3.82 -2.48
N CYS A 108 17.17 -4.85 -2.92
CA CYS A 108 16.38 -5.69 -2.01
C CYS A 108 17.25 -6.38 -0.97
N GLN A 109 18.34 -7.05 -1.39
CA GLN A 109 19.25 -7.70 -0.45
C GLN A 109 19.90 -6.70 0.52
N LEU A 110 20.38 -5.57 0.01
CA LEU A 110 20.96 -4.53 0.87
C LEU A 110 19.97 -4.05 1.93
N ALA A 111 18.69 -3.88 1.58
CA ALA A 111 17.66 -3.48 2.52
C ALA A 111 17.39 -4.57 3.57
N LEU A 112 17.32 -5.84 3.17
CA LEU A 112 17.14 -6.96 4.11
C LEU A 112 18.32 -7.07 5.08
N ASP A 113 19.55 -7.15 4.55
CA ASP A 113 20.78 -7.30 5.34
C ASP A 113 20.95 -6.14 6.33
N ARG A 114 20.64 -4.90 5.92
CA ARG A 114 20.76 -3.71 6.79
C ARG A 114 19.80 -3.72 7.98
N ASN A 115 18.71 -4.48 7.90
CA ASN A 115 17.67 -4.53 8.91
C ASN A 115 17.67 -5.85 9.70
N ALA A 116 18.56 -6.79 9.38
CA ALA A 116 18.59 -8.14 9.96
C ALA A 116 18.74 -8.17 11.48
N ASP A 117 19.45 -7.20 12.08
CA ASP A 117 19.65 -7.13 13.53
C ASP A 117 18.44 -6.52 14.29
N ALA A 118 17.56 -5.81 13.58
CA ALA A 118 16.45 -5.08 14.18
C ALA A 118 15.08 -5.74 13.94
N PHE A 119 14.98 -6.63 12.95
CA PHE A 119 13.71 -7.22 12.51
C PHE A 119 13.87 -8.70 12.18
N GLU A 120 12.83 -9.50 12.45
CA GLU A 120 12.71 -10.85 11.93
C GLU A 120 12.38 -10.80 10.43
N GLU A 121 13.17 -11.48 9.60
CA GLU A 121 12.90 -11.60 8.18
C GLU A 121 11.79 -12.63 7.93
N VAL A 122 10.68 -12.18 7.31
CA VAL A 122 9.52 -13.02 7.00
C VAL A 122 9.23 -12.99 5.50
N ARG A 123 9.06 -14.17 4.89
CA ARG A 123 8.59 -14.33 3.50
C ARG A 123 7.13 -14.80 3.47
N PRO A 124 6.14 -13.89 3.41
CA PRO A 124 4.73 -14.26 3.47
C PRO A 124 4.19 -14.85 2.15
N PRO A 125 3.03 -15.53 2.17
CA PRO A 125 2.28 -15.84 0.95
C PRO A 125 1.94 -14.58 0.16
N SER A 126 2.05 -14.64 -1.17
CA SER A 126 1.74 -13.50 -2.05
C SER A 126 0.25 -13.34 -2.38
N LEU A 127 -0.59 -14.29 -1.96
CA LEU A 127 -2.05 -14.28 -2.11
C LEU A 127 -2.68 -14.54 -0.73
N VAL A 128 -3.78 -13.84 -0.45
CA VAL A 128 -4.53 -13.93 0.82
C VAL A 128 -6.01 -14.14 0.54
N LEU A 129 -6.73 -14.69 1.52
CA LEU A 129 -8.20 -14.79 1.46
C LEU A 129 -8.80 -13.41 1.73
N THR A 130 -9.86 -13.09 0.99
CA THR A 130 -10.73 -11.92 1.21
C THR A 130 -11.80 -12.22 2.23
#